data_AF-X2J123-F1
#
_entry.id   AF-X2J123-F1
#
_cell.length_a   1.000
_cell.length_b   1.000
_cell.length_c   1.000
_cell.angle_alpha   90.00
_cell.angle_beta   90.00
_cell.angle_gamma   90.00
#
_symmetry.space_group_name_H-M   'P 1'
#
loop_
_entity.id
_entity.type
_entity.pdbx_description
1 polymer ?
#
loop_
_entity_poly.entity_id
_entity_poly.type
_entity_poly.pdbx_seq_one_letter_code
_entity_poly.pdbx_strand_id
1 'polypeptide(L)' 'VPLQTIRAKIDYCSYTVRTIYGVLGIKIWIFIEGE' A
#
# COMPACT_ATOMS: atom_id res chain seq x y z
N VAL A 1 2.38 9.51 -2.83
CA VAL A 1 1.28 9.04 -3.71
C VAL A 1 0.14 10.05 -3.65
N PRO A 2 -0.30 10.64 -4.77
CA PRO A 2 -1.45 11.54 -4.80
C PRO A 2 -2.76 10.78 -4.52
N LEU A 3 -3.07 10.55 -3.25
CA LEU A 3 -4.20 9.72 -2.81
C LEU A 3 -5.58 10.35 -3.02
N GLN A 4 -5.64 11.67 -3.21
CA GLN A 4 -6.89 12.38 -3.49
C GLN A 4 -7.21 12.44 -4.99
N THR A 5 -6.27 12.04 -5.85
CA THR A 5 -6.42 12.11 -7.30
C THR A 5 -7.02 10.80 -7.81
N ILE A 6 -8.32 10.81 -8.15
CA ILE A 6 -9.04 9.60 -8.63
C ILE A 6 -8.43 8.99 -9.90
N ARG A 7 -7.80 9.82 -10.75
CA ARG A 7 -7.15 9.37 -11.99
C ARG A 7 -5.76 8.75 -11.75
N ALA A 8 -5.17 8.90 -10.57
CA ALA A 8 -3.85 8.35 -10.29
C ALA A 8 -3.90 6.82 -10.28
N LYS A 9 -3.03 6.18 -11.07
CA LYS A 9 -2.89 4.72 -11.04
C LYS A 9 -2.09 4.35 -9.78
N ILE A 10 -2.79 3.80 -8.80
CA ILE A 10 -2.21 3.42 -7.51
C ILE A 10 -2.50 1.94 -7.29
N ASP A 11 -1.45 1.17 -7.03
CA ASP A 11 -1.59 -0.19 -6.53
C ASP A 11 -1.50 -0.17 -5.00
N TYR A 12 -2.41 -0.89 -4.34
CA TYR A 12 -2.51 -0.94 -2.89
C TYR A 12 -2.45 -2.38 -2.41
N CYS A 13 -1.55 -2.65 -1.47
CA CYS A 13 -1.41 -3.95 -0.84
C CYS A 13 -1.42 -3.80 0.69
N SER A 14 -2.11 -4.72 1.35
CA SER A 14 -2.14 -4.83 2.81
C SER A 14 -1.77 -6.26 3.19
N TYR A 15 -0.74 -6.41 4.02
CA TYR A 15 -0.27 -7.70 4.48
C TYR A 15 -0.11 -7.73 5.99
N THR A 16 -0.48 -8.84 6.62
CA THR A 16 -0.32 -9.03 8.06
C THR A 16 0.80 -10.04 8.34
N VAL A 17 1.79 -9.60 9.11
CA VAL A 17 2.93 -10.41 9.53
C VAL A 17 2.69 -10.87 10.97
N ARG A 18 2.69 -12.17 11.21
CA ARG A 18 2.65 -12.73 12.57
C ARG A 18 4.08 -12.86 13.09
N THR A 19 4.35 -12.23 14.21
CA THR A 19 5.63 -12.30 14.94
C THR A 19 5.41 -12.99 16.29
N ILE A 20 6.49 -13.40 16.95
CA ILE A 20 6.44 -13.98 18.30
C ILE A 20 5.83 -13.03 19.34
N TYR A 21 5.84 -11.71 19.09
CA TYR A 21 5.33 -10.69 19.98
C TYR A 21 3.95 -10.15 19.57
N GLY A 22 3.32 -10.71 18.54
CA GLY A 22 1.99 -10.28 18.06
C GLY A 22 1.92 -10.10 16.55
N VAL A 23 0.90 -9.37 16.09
CA VAL A 23 0.62 -9.19 14.65
C VAL A 23 0.98 -7.78 14.21
N LEU A 24 1.77 -7.65 13.16
CA LEU A 24 2.12 -6.39 12.51
C LEU A 24 1.35 -6.24 11.19
N GLY A 25 0.65 -5.13 11.01
CA GLY A 25 -0.01 -4.79 9.75
C GLY A 25 0.88 -3.89 8.89
N ILE A 26 1.17 -4.30 7.67
CA ILE A 26 1.93 -3.53 6.69
C ILE A 26 0.97 -3.09 5.58
N LYS A 27 0.99 -1.80 5.26
CA LYS A 27 0.23 -1.21 4.16
C LYS A 27 1.18 -0.51 3.21
N ILE A 28 1.05 -0.82 1.92
CA ILE A 28 1.93 -0.32 0.87
C ILE A 28 1.05 0.30 -0.22
N TRP A 29 1.45 1.49 -0.68
CA TRP A 29 0.86 2.16 -1.83
C TRP A 29 1.96 2.39 -2.86
N ILE A 30 1.78 1.87 -4.06
CA ILE A 30 2.68 2.03 -5.19
C ILE A 30 2.00 2.97 -6.17
N PHE A 31 2.59 4.14 -6.39
CA PHE A 31 2.15 5.04 -7.45
C PHE A 31 2.81 4.59 -8.75
N ILE A 32 2.00 4.26 -9.77
CA ILE A 32 2.47 3.89 -11.09
C ILE A 32 2.31 5.12 -11.97
N GLU A 33 3.42 5.79 -12.26
CA GLU A 33 3.46 6.84 -13.27
C GLU A 33 3.43 6.17 -14.65
N GLY A 34 2.62 6.69 -15.57
CA GLY A 34 2.56 6.18 -16.94
C GLY A 34 3.84 6.53 -17.71
N GLU A 35 4.27 5.66 -18.62
CA GLU A 35 5.09 6.09 -19.76
C GLU A 35 4.34 7.13 -20.61
#